data_AF-A0AAD7PK04-F1
#
_entry.id   AF-A0AAD7PK04-F1
#
_cell.length_a   1.000
_cell.length_b   1.000
_cell.length_c   1.000
_cell.angle_alpha   90.00
_cell.angle_beta   90.00
_cell.angle_gamma   90.00
#
_symmetry.space_group_name_H-M   'P 1'
#
loop_
_entity.id
_entity.type
_entity.pdbx_description
1 polymer ?
#
loop_
_entity_poly.entity_id
_entity_poly.type
_entity_poly.pdbx_seq_one_letter_code
_entity_poly.pdbx_strand_id
1 'polypeptide(L)'
;MAPVAPVPFSLADRDIQAIVEAYKEEPGNPKYAFKHLLFSVTEPQSRVKPAGVSDIMWAEAMGKLEGMESSDRERLWPQLVQGFKDLSERLKLQDEVILSDAERLRATQSNVKMLQRHFQADTLPRIERMRQKEQGLQRRLLRVMKIVEALEGKDYRLPLTKGEAELAEKLATITRQVKGSGAELSRRVQNLLTVSRVQANAIGSGGSVYLPGSTKIQEQSLADMQEVLQKQTEAIARLGCVLKRDIRNMEIMMSEDTEMAEDVYS
;
A
#
# COMPACT_ATOMS: atom_id res chain seq x y z
N MET A 1 -73.88 -17.31 46.54
CA MET A 1 -72.72 -18.03 45.98
C MET A 1 -71.63 -17.00 45.73
N ALA A 2 -70.72 -16.81 46.69
CA ALA A 2 -69.60 -15.88 46.52
C ALA A 2 -68.53 -16.53 45.64
N PRO A 3 -67.86 -15.77 44.75
CA PRO A 3 -66.84 -16.33 43.88
C PRO A 3 -65.62 -16.71 44.72
N VAL A 4 -65.21 -17.98 44.63
CA VAL A 4 -64.00 -18.49 45.26
C VAL A 4 -62.81 -17.79 44.61
N ALA A 5 -62.04 -17.04 45.40
CA ALA A 5 -60.83 -16.38 44.93
C ALA A 5 -59.81 -17.44 44.45
N PRO A 6 -59.07 -17.20 43.36
CA PRO A 6 -58.07 -18.15 42.87
C PRO A 6 -57.02 -18.44 43.95
N VAL A 7 -56.70 -19.72 44.11
CA VAL A 7 -55.67 -20.18 45.06
C VAL A 7 -54.33 -19.52 44.67
N PRO A 8 -53.61 -18.86 45.59
CA PRO A 8 -52.33 -18.27 45.26
C PRO A 8 -51.33 -19.38 44.91
N PHE A 9 -50.79 -19.33 43.69
CA PHE A 9 -49.70 -20.21 43.25
C PHE A 9 -48.54 -20.18 44.25
N SER A 10 -47.92 -21.34 44.51
CA SER A 10 -46.70 -21.40 45.31
C SER A 10 -45.57 -20.65 44.61
N LEU A 11 -44.56 -20.19 45.37
CA LEU A 11 -43.39 -19.50 44.79
C LEU A 11 -42.69 -20.37 43.73
N ALA A 12 -42.56 -21.68 43.98
CA ALA A 12 -41.96 -22.63 43.05
C ALA A 12 -42.76 -22.76 41.74
N ASP A 13 -44.09 -22.78 41.80
CA ASP A 13 -44.93 -22.84 40.60
C ASP A 13 -44.81 -21.56 39.77
N ARG A 14 -44.65 -20.40 40.43
CA ARG A 14 -44.37 -19.13 39.74
C ARG A 14 -43.02 -19.13 39.04
N ASP A 15 -41.98 -19.68 39.66
CA ASP A 15 -40.65 -19.75 39.08
C ASP A 15 -40.61 -20.72 37.89
N ILE A 16 -41.25 -21.88 38.00
CA ILE A 16 -41.39 -22.83 36.89
C ILE A 16 -42.15 -22.18 35.73
N GLN A 17 -43.25 -21.48 36.01
CA GLN A 17 -44.01 -20.77 34.99
C GLN A 17 -43.18 -19.67 34.32
N ALA A 18 -42.35 -18.95 35.09
CA ALA A 18 -41.45 -17.92 34.56
C ALA A 18 -40.38 -18.52 33.63
N ILE A 19 -39.80 -19.66 34.00
CA ILE A 19 -38.85 -20.39 33.14
C ILE A 19 -39.54 -20.86 31.86
N VAL A 20 -40.75 -21.42 31.97
CA VAL A 20 -41.52 -21.86 30.81
C VAL A 20 -41.85 -20.67 29.90
N GLU A 21 -42.26 -19.54 30.45
CA GLU A 21 -42.49 -18.30 29.69
C GLU A 21 -41.20 -17.78 29.04
N ALA A 22 -40.03 -17.91 29.67
CA ALA A 22 -38.77 -17.47 29.08
C ALA A 22 -38.35 -18.24 27.82
N TYR A 23 -38.81 -19.50 27.66
CA TYR A 23 -38.50 -20.36 26.51
C TYR A 23 -39.62 -20.42 25.46
N LYS A 24 -40.80 -19.86 25.74
CA LYS A 24 -41.89 -19.80 24.76
C LYS A 24 -41.62 -18.77 23.68
N GLU A 25 -41.27 -19.24 22.50
CA GLU A 25 -41.03 -18.45 21.29
C GLU A 25 -42.36 -18.03 20.65
N GLU A 26 -43.11 -17.15 21.32
CA GLU A 26 -44.32 -16.54 20.76
C GLU A 26 -44.08 -15.07 20.37
N PRO A 27 -44.59 -14.59 19.22
CA PRO A 27 -44.33 -13.24 18.71
C PRO A 27 -44.73 -12.10 19.66
N GLY A 28 -45.66 -12.39 20.58
CA GLY A 28 -46.15 -11.44 21.59
C GLY A 28 -45.55 -11.62 22.98
N ASN A 29 -44.65 -12.59 23.20
CA ASN A 29 -44.14 -12.88 24.54
C ASN A 29 -43.06 -11.86 24.97
N PRO A 30 -43.35 -10.96 25.92
CA PRO A 30 -42.37 -9.96 26.37
C PRO A 30 -41.28 -10.56 27.26
N LYS A 31 -41.50 -11.76 27.83
CA LYS A 31 -40.59 -12.44 28.75
C LYS A 31 -39.66 -13.43 28.08
N TYR A 32 -39.74 -13.59 26.75
CA TYR A 32 -38.85 -14.48 26.03
C TYR A 32 -37.39 -14.03 26.20
N ALA A 33 -36.55 -14.92 26.72
CA ALA A 33 -35.20 -14.56 27.16
C ALA A 33 -34.19 -14.46 26.01
N PHE A 34 -34.42 -15.15 24.89
CA PHE A 34 -33.49 -15.22 23.77
C PHE A 34 -33.75 -14.14 22.72
N LYS A 35 -33.92 -12.88 23.17
CA LYS A 35 -34.09 -11.71 22.29
C LYS A 35 -32.80 -10.88 22.32
N HIS A 36 -32.16 -10.75 21.17
CA HIS A 36 -30.95 -9.94 21.03
C HIS A 36 -31.03 -9.02 19.83
N LEU A 37 -30.47 -7.81 19.97
CA LEU A 37 -30.25 -6.90 18.85
C LEU A 37 -28.81 -7.04 18.40
N LEU A 38 -28.62 -7.53 17.18
CA LEU A 38 -27.32 -7.64 16.53
C LEU A 38 -27.22 -6.63 15.41
N PHE A 39 -26.03 -6.06 15.21
CA PHE A 39 -25.80 -5.11 14.14
C PHE A 39 -25.61 -5.84 12.81
N SER A 40 -26.32 -5.39 11.78
CA SER A 40 -26.24 -5.89 10.41
C SER A 40 -26.05 -4.73 9.44
N VAL A 41 -25.46 -5.00 8.28
CA VAL A 41 -25.32 -3.99 7.23
C VAL A 41 -26.68 -3.76 6.59
N THR A 42 -27.22 -2.56 6.73
CA THR A 42 -28.60 -2.26 6.35
C THR A 42 -28.66 -0.92 5.61
N GLU A 43 -29.33 -0.93 4.46
CA GLU A 43 -29.48 0.27 3.64
C GLU A 43 -30.31 1.33 4.38
N PRO A 44 -30.00 2.64 4.22
CA PRO A 44 -30.69 3.71 4.93
C PRO A 44 -32.21 3.69 4.81
N GLN A 45 -32.73 3.31 3.63
CA GLN A 45 -34.16 3.21 3.33
C GLN A 45 -34.89 2.10 4.10
N SER A 46 -34.17 1.08 4.58
CA SER A 46 -34.72 -0.07 5.31
C SER A 46 -34.56 0.03 6.82
N ARG A 47 -34.08 1.18 7.32
CA ARG A 47 -33.85 1.41 8.76
C ARG A 47 -35.16 1.65 9.49
N VAL A 48 -35.65 0.59 10.12
CA VAL A 48 -36.85 0.64 10.97
C VAL A 48 -36.54 -0.03 12.30
N LYS A 49 -37.20 0.42 13.37
CA LYS A 49 -37.18 -0.27 14.66
C LYS A 49 -37.96 -1.60 14.52
N PRO A 50 -37.35 -2.76 14.79
CA PRO A 50 -38.05 -4.04 14.70
C PRO A 50 -39.23 -4.13 15.67
N ALA A 51 -40.32 -4.75 15.25
CA ALA A 51 -41.48 -4.99 16.09
C ALA A 51 -41.14 -5.99 17.22
N GLY A 52 -41.72 -5.80 18.40
CA GLY A 52 -41.51 -6.70 19.56
C GLY A 52 -40.25 -6.41 20.40
N VAL A 53 -39.50 -5.35 20.07
CA VAL A 53 -38.35 -4.85 20.83
C VAL A 53 -38.82 -3.82 21.87
N SER A 54 -38.41 -3.98 23.12
CA SER A 54 -38.68 -2.99 24.18
C SER A 54 -37.90 -1.69 23.94
N ASP A 55 -38.44 -0.56 24.39
CA ASP A 55 -37.79 0.75 24.24
C ASP A 55 -36.41 0.79 24.91
N ILE A 56 -36.24 0.07 26.01
CA ILE A 56 -34.97 -0.03 26.74
C ILE A 56 -33.93 -0.77 25.90
N MET A 57 -34.24 -1.95 25.37
CA MET A 57 -33.31 -2.70 24.50
C MET A 57 -32.94 -1.90 23.25
N TRP A 58 -33.91 -1.18 22.68
CA TRP A 58 -33.68 -0.32 21.53
C TRP A 58 -32.74 0.84 21.87
N ALA A 59 -32.99 1.54 22.97
CA ALA A 59 -32.14 2.65 23.42
C ALA A 59 -30.71 2.18 23.72
N GLU A 60 -30.54 1.02 24.34
CA GLU A 60 -29.21 0.44 24.59
C GLU A 60 -28.47 0.10 23.27
N ALA A 61 -29.15 -0.49 22.29
CA ALA A 61 -28.54 -0.80 21.00
C ALA A 61 -28.19 0.45 20.20
N MET A 62 -29.06 1.48 20.23
CA MET A 62 -28.78 2.76 19.58
C MET A 62 -27.64 3.51 20.29
N GLY A 63 -27.59 3.51 21.62
CA GLY A 63 -26.48 4.08 22.37
C GLY A 63 -25.14 3.38 22.08
N LYS A 64 -25.15 2.06 21.90
CA LYS A 64 -23.97 1.31 21.43
C LYS A 64 -23.56 1.74 20.02
N LEU A 65 -24.52 1.91 19.11
CA LEU A 65 -24.25 2.36 17.75
C LEU A 65 -23.66 3.77 17.74
N GLU A 66 -24.22 4.70 18.50
CA GLU A 66 -23.74 6.09 18.61
C GLU A 66 -22.30 6.18 19.12
N GLY A 67 -21.89 5.24 19.98
CA GLY A 67 -20.52 5.09 20.48
C GLY A 67 -19.53 4.44 19.51
N MET A 68 -19.96 3.92 18.35
CA MET A 68 -19.08 3.37 17.32
C MET A 68 -18.49 4.45 16.40
N GLU A 69 -17.51 4.07 15.59
CA GLU A 69 -16.92 4.95 14.57
C GLU A 69 -17.97 5.43 13.55
N SER A 70 -17.72 6.58 12.91
CA SER A 70 -18.65 7.16 11.93
C SER A 70 -18.97 6.21 10.77
N SER A 71 -17.98 5.46 10.30
CA SER A 71 -18.10 4.42 9.27
C SER A 71 -19.12 3.34 9.65
N ASP A 72 -19.07 2.87 10.90
CA ASP A 72 -19.96 1.82 11.40
C ASP A 72 -21.37 2.37 11.64
N ARG A 73 -21.50 3.59 12.15
CA ARG A 73 -22.81 4.27 12.33
C ARG A 73 -23.58 4.47 11.03
N GLU A 74 -22.86 4.72 9.96
CA GLU A 74 -23.44 4.94 8.63
C GLU A 74 -23.82 3.64 7.92
N ARG A 75 -23.29 2.49 8.35
CA ARG A 75 -23.46 1.21 7.65
C ARG A 75 -24.30 0.21 8.43
N LEU A 76 -24.16 0.18 9.74
CA LEU A 76 -24.78 -0.80 10.62
C LEU A 76 -26.13 -0.32 11.13
N TRP A 77 -27.05 -1.28 11.31
CA TRP A 77 -28.34 -1.04 11.94
C TRP A 77 -28.71 -2.22 12.85
N PRO A 78 -29.35 -1.98 14.02
CA PRO A 78 -29.78 -3.06 14.90
C PRO A 78 -30.88 -3.90 14.25
N GLN A 79 -30.67 -5.21 14.22
CA GLN A 79 -31.61 -6.22 13.75
C GLN A 79 -31.98 -7.15 14.90
N LEU A 80 -33.27 -7.43 15.05
CA LEU A 80 -33.77 -8.34 16.06
C LEU A 80 -33.47 -9.78 15.65
N VAL A 81 -32.89 -10.54 16.58
CA VAL A 81 -32.64 -11.97 16.49
C VAL A 81 -33.36 -12.63 17.66
N GLN A 82 -34.27 -13.56 17.34
CA GLN A 82 -35.08 -14.30 18.30
C GLN A 82 -34.73 -15.78 18.25
N GLY A 83 -34.21 -16.28 19.37
CA GLY A 83 -33.93 -17.69 19.55
C GLY A 83 -32.77 -18.22 18.69
N PHE A 84 -32.65 -19.54 18.69
CA PHE A 84 -31.57 -20.25 18.00
C PHE A 84 -31.81 -20.39 16.49
N LYS A 85 -33.07 -20.28 16.04
CA LYS A 85 -33.41 -20.38 14.63
C LYS A 85 -32.83 -19.20 13.85
N ASP A 86 -33.08 -17.96 14.28
CA ASP A 86 -32.52 -16.76 13.65
C ASP A 86 -30.99 -16.74 13.72
N LEU A 87 -30.40 -17.23 14.83
CA LEU A 87 -28.96 -17.40 14.94
C LEU A 87 -28.41 -18.42 13.93
N SER A 88 -29.11 -19.53 13.71
CA SER A 88 -28.71 -20.53 12.72
C SER A 88 -28.82 -20.02 11.28
N GLU A 89 -29.83 -19.20 10.99
CA GLU A 89 -29.97 -18.53 9.69
C GLU A 89 -28.85 -17.51 9.48
N ARG A 90 -28.51 -16.73 10.51
CA ARG A 90 -27.38 -15.80 10.47
C ARG A 90 -26.05 -16.52 10.26
N LEU A 91 -25.84 -17.67 10.90
CA LEU A 91 -24.63 -18.47 10.70
C LEU A 91 -24.51 -18.94 9.24
N LYS A 92 -25.60 -19.43 8.64
CA LYS A 92 -25.62 -19.81 7.22
C LYS A 92 -25.27 -18.64 6.29
N LEU A 93 -25.85 -17.46 6.55
CA LEU A 93 -25.53 -16.25 5.78
C LEU A 93 -24.05 -15.87 5.93
N GLN A 94 -23.48 -16.01 7.12
CA GLN A 94 -22.05 -15.75 7.34
C GLN A 94 -21.17 -16.72 6.55
N ASP A 95 -21.51 -18.02 6.55
CA ASP A 95 -20.78 -19.04 5.78
C ASP A 95 -20.82 -18.74 4.27
N GLU A 96 -21.98 -18.35 3.73
CA GLU A 96 -22.14 -17.95 2.33
C GLU A 96 -21.30 -16.72 1.97
N VAL A 97 -21.30 -15.70 2.84
CA VAL A 97 -20.49 -14.48 2.63
C VAL A 97 -19.00 -14.78 2.69
N ILE A 98 -18.55 -15.63 3.62
CA ILE A 98 -17.14 -16.04 3.72
C ILE A 98 -16.69 -16.75 2.45
N LEU A 99 -17.53 -17.63 1.90
CA LEU A 99 -17.23 -18.32 0.64
C LEU A 99 -17.10 -17.34 -0.53
N SER A 100 -18.08 -16.43 -0.68
CA SER A 100 -18.05 -15.39 -1.72
C SER A 100 -16.82 -14.48 -1.60
N ASP A 101 -16.48 -14.04 -0.38
CA ASP A 101 -15.32 -13.19 -0.16
C ASP A 101 -14.00 -13.93 -0.42
N ALA A 102 -13.90 -15.21 -0.08
CA ALA A 102 -12.74 -16.03 -0.41
C ALA A 102 -12.55 -16.15 -1.93
N GLU A 103 -13.63 -16.28 -2.70
CA GLU A 103 -13.59 -16.29 -4.17
C GLU A 103 -13.15 -14.94 -4.74
N ARG A 104 -13.71 -13.83 -4.24
CA ARG A 104 -13.32 -12.46 -4.63
C ARG A 104 -11.84 -12.18 -4.34
N LEU A 105 -11.35 -12.60 -3.17
CA LEU A 105 -9.93 -12.49 -2.81
C LEU A 105 -9.06 -13.32 -3.75
N ARG A 106 -9.46 -14.56 -4.08
CA ARG A 106 -8.74 -15.41 -5.03
C ARG A 106 -8.67 -14.80 -6.42
N ALA A 107 -9.76 -14.22 -6.91
CA ALA A 107 -9.80 -13.52 -8.19
C ALA A 107 -8.87 -12.29 -8.18
N THR A 108 -8.93 -11.48 -7.12
CA THR A 108 -8.06 -10.32 -6.95
C THR A 108 -6.58 -10.73 -6.92
N GLN A 109 -6.25 -11.80 -6.19
CA GLN A 109 -4.89 -12.34 -6.13
C GLN A 109 -4.40 -12.80 -7.52
N SER A 110 -5.27 -13.44 -8.31
CA SER A 110 -4.95 -13.84 -9.68
C SER A 110 -4.64 -12.63 -10.56
N ASN A 111 -5.47 -11.57 -10.47
CA ASN A 111 -5.28 -10.32 -11.21
C ASN A 111 -3.96 -9.64 -10.83
N VAL A 112 -3.62 -9.58 -9.53
CA VAL A 112 -2.34 -9.04 -9.05
C VAL A 112 -1.16 -9.83 -9.61
N LYS A 113 -1.22 -11.17 -9.59
CA LYS A 113 -0.17 -12.01 -10.18
C LYS A 113 -0.02 -11.80 -11.68
N MET A 114 -1.12 -11.65 -12.41
CA MET A 114 -1.09 -11.36 -13.84
C MET A 114 -0.46 -10.00 -14.12
N LEU A 115 -0.85 -8.97 -13.37
CA LEU A 115 -0.28 -7.63 -13.49
C LEU A 115 1.21 -7.62 -13.18
N GLN A 116 1.63 -8.33 -12.12
CA GLN A 116 3.03 -8.45 -11.75
C GLN A 116 3.84 -9.13 -12.86
N ARG A 117 3.32 -10.22 -13.45
CA ARG A 117 3.97 -10.90 -14.57
C ARG A 117 4.10 -9.97 -15.78
N HIS A 118 3.04 -9.27 -16.17
CA HIS A 118 3.08 -8.32 -17.28
C HIS A 118 4.08 -7.18 -17.01
N PHE A 119 4.11 -6.65 -15.79
CA PHE A 119 5.07 -5.60 -15.43
C PHE A 119 6.52 -6.09 -15.55
N GLN A 120 6.82 -7.28 -15.02
CA GLN A 120 8.17 -7.85 -15.01
C GLN A 120 8.62 -8.32 -16.40
N ALA A 121 7.75 -8.98 -17.16
CA ALA A 121 8.09 -9.58 -18.45
C ALA A 121 8.03 -8.57 -19.61
N ASP A 122 7.09 -7.62 -19.57
CA ASP A 122 6.85 -6.73 -20.71
C ASP A 122 7.25 -5.29 -20.42
N THR A 123 6.72 -4.69 -19.35
CA THR A 123 6.91 -3.27 -19.08
C THR A 123 8.37 -2.93 -18.78
N LEU A 124 9.02 -3.64 -17.85
CA LEU A 124 10.42 -3.38 -17.50
C LEU A 124 11.37 -3.55 -18.70
N PRO A 125 11.33 -4.64 -19.48
CA PRO A 125 12.19 -4.78 -20.64
C PRO A 125 11.86 -3.78 -21.75
N ARG A 126 10.60 -3.34 -21.88
CA ARG A 126 10.22 -2.29 -22.83
C ARG A 126 10.83 -0.95 -22.43
N ILE A 127 10.80 -0.59 -21.15
CA ILE A 127 11.45 0.63 -20.63
C ILE A 127 12.94 0.60 -20.94
N GLU A 128 13.62 -0.52 -20.68
CA GLU A 128 15.06 -0.63 -20.92
C GLU A 128 15.39 -0.53 -22.43
N ARG A 129 14.60 -1.18 -23.30
CA ARG A 129 14.74 -1.02 -24.76
C ARG A 129 14.53 0.42 -25.21
N MET A 130 13.58 1.14 -24.61
CA MET A 130 13.34 2.55 -24.92
C MET A 130 14.51 3.43 -24.49
N ARG A 131 15.08 3.21 -23.30
CA ARG A 131 16.29 3.90 -22.83
C ARG A 131 17.49 3.67 -23.75
N GLN A 132 17.71 2.42 -24.18
CA GLN A 132 18.78 2.11 -25.12
C GLN A 132 18.57 2.78 -26.49
N LYS A 133 17.33 2.81 -26.99
CA LYS A 133 16.98 3.53 -28.22
C LYS A 133 17.22 5.03 -28.08
N GLU A 134 16.82 5.62 -26.96
CA GLU A 134 17.05 7.04 -26.66
C GLU A 134 18.54 7.37 -26.70
N GLN A 135 19.39 6.61 -26.00
CA GLN A 135 20.84 6.78 -26.03
C GLN A 135 21.40 6.64 -27.46
N GLY A 136 20.89 5.68 -28.23
CA GLY A 136 21.26 5.50 -29.63
C GLY A 136 20.89 6.71 -30.50
N LEU A 137 19.69 7.26 -30.32
CA LEU A 137 19.22 8.45 -31.01
C LEU A 137 20.01 9.70 -30.62
N GLN A 138 20.29 9.91 -29.33
CA GLN A 138 21.13 11.00 -28.85
C GLN A 138 22.53 10.96 -29.51
N ARG A 139 23.15 9.78 -29.60
CA ARG A 139 24.45 9.61 -30.30
C ARG A 139 24.37 9.85 -31.80
N ARG A 140 23.23 9.56 -32.44
CA ARG A 140 23.02 9.84 -33.87
C ARG A 140 22.81 11.33 -34.09
N LEU A 141 22.00 11.98 -33.26
CA LEU A 141 21.76 13.41 -33.29
C LEU A 141 23.06 14.20 -33.11
N LEU A 142 23.87 13.85 -32.11
CA LEU A 142 25.19 14.47 -31.90
C LEU A 142 26.10 14.33 -33.13
N ARG A 143 26.06 13.20 -33.84
CA ARG A 143 26.83 13.01 -35.08
C ARG A 143 26.32 13.89 -36.21
N VAL A 144 25.01 14.01 -36.38
CA VAL A 144 24.40 14.89 -37.38
C VAL A 144 24.73 16.34 -37.08
N MET A 145 24.57 16.77 -35.82
CA MET A 145 24.89 18.14 -35.38
C MET A 145 26.35 18.50 -35.71
N LYS A 146 27.29 17.60 -35.41
CA LYS A 146 28.71 17.79 -35.75
C LYS A 146 28.95 17.94 -37.26
N ILE A 147 28.20 17.24 -38.10
CA ILE A 147 28.30 17.36 -39.56
C ILE A 147 27.72 18.70 -40.01
N VAL A 148 26.57 19.11 -39.48
CA VAL A 148 25.93 20.39 -39.78
C VAL A 148 26.86 21.55 -39.43
N GLU A 149 27.41 21.58 -38.21
CA GLU A 149 28.37 22.59 -37.77
C GLU A 149 29.61 22.63 -38.69
N ALA A 150 30.12 21.47 -39.12
CA ALA A 150 31.28 21.39 -40.00
C ALA A 150 31.00 21.84 -41.45
N LEU A 151 29.75 21.77 -41.91
CA LEU A 151 29.31 22.25 -43.21
C LEU A 151 29.04 23.76 -43.17
N GLU A 152 28.31 24.24 -42.16
CA GLU A 152 28.05 25.66 -41.95
C GLU A 152 29.35 26.45 -41.75
N GLY A 153 30.32 25.90 -41.01
CA GLY A 153 31.64 26.51 -40.83
C GLY A 153 32.59 26.41 -42.03
N LYS A 154 32.24 25.66 -43.10
CA LYS A 154 33.06 25.57 -44.32
C LYS A 154 32.76 26.67 -45.32
N ASP A 155 31.50 27.06 -45.44
CA ASP A 155 31.07 28.10 -46.38
C ASP A 155 31.34 29.51 -45.85
N TYR A 156 31.62 29.63 -44.55
CA TYR A 156 32.08 30.87 -43.93
C TYR A 156 33.38 30.62 -43.15
N ARG A 157 34.49 31.25 -43.56
CA ARG A 157 35.74 31.30 -42.76
C ARG A 157 35.56 32.17 -41.51
N LEU A 158 34.72 31.74 -40.57
CA LEU A 158 34.57 32.42 -39.29
C LEU A 158 35.78 32.09 -38.41
N PRO A 159 36.40 33.10 -37.76
CA PRO A 159 37.36 32.85 -36.70
C PRO A 159 36.67 32.11 -35.55
N LEU A 160 37.42 31.22 -34.88
CA LEU A 160 36.95 30.42 -33.76
C LEU A 160 36.24 31.31 -32.74
N THR A 161 34.99 31.02 -32.44
CA THR A 161 34.22 31.84 -31.50
C THR A 161 34.77 31.63 -30.08
N LYS A 162 34.61 32.62 -29.20
CA LYS A 162 35.06 32.52 -27.79
C LYS A 162 34.46 31.28 -27.10
N GLY A 163 33.20 30.95 -27.40
CA GLY A 163 32.53 29.76 -26.86
C GLY A 163 33.11 28.43 -27.36
N GLU A 164 33.56 28.36 -28.62
CA GLU A 164 34.23 27.18 -29.16
C GLU A 164 35.61 26.93 -28.51
N ALA A 165 36.37 28.00 -28.26
CA ALA A 165 37.66 27.90 -27.56
C ALA A 165 37.48 27.36 -26.13
N GLU A 166 36.48 27.86 -25.39
CA GLU A 166 36.13 27.36 -24.05
C GLU A 166 35.66 25.90 -24.08
N LEU A 167 34.87 25.51 -25.08
CA LEU A 167 34.43 24.13 -25.24
C LEU A 167 35.59 23.19 -25.56
N ALA A 168 36.51 23.61 -26.42
CA ALA A 168 37.70 22.84 -26.77
C ALA A 168 38.61 22.60 -25.55
N GLU A 169 38.79 23.62 -24.71
CA GLU A 169 39.53 23.49 -23.45
C GLU A 169 38.85 22.51 -22.48
N LYS A 170 37.52 22.61 -22.32
CA LYS A 170 36.73 21.66 -21.51
C LYS A 170 36.86 20.22 -22.03
N LEU A 171 36.81 20.00 -23.35
CA LEU A 171 37.00 18.67 -23.93
C LEU A 171 38.43 18.16 -23.77
N ALA A 172 39.43 19.03 -23.85
CA ALA A 172 40.83 18.67 -23.65
C ALA A 172 41.11 18.25 -22.19
N THR A 173 40.54 18.95 -21.21
CA THR A 173 40.65 18.58 -19.79
C THR A 173 40.00 17.23 -19.50
N ILE A 174 38.78 16.99 -19.98
CA ILE A 174 38.09 15.69 -19.85
C ILE A 174 38.89 14.58 -20.54
N THR A 175 39.39 14.83 -21.76
CA THR A 175 40.20 13.84 -22.49
C THR A 175 41.47 13.51 -21.74
N ARG A 176 42.13 14.51 -21.13
CA ARG A 176 43.31 14.30 -20.28
C ARG A 176 42.95 13.53 -18.99
N GLN A 177 41.77 13.71 -18.41
CA GLN A 177 41.36 12.90 -17.25
C GLN A 177 41.08 11.44 -17.61
N VAL A 178 40.48 11.19 -18.77
CA VAL A 178 40.13 9.83 -19.22
C VAL A 178 41.33 9.08 -19.82
N LYS A 179 42.19 9.78 -20.57
CA LYS A 179 43.33 9.20 -21.31
C LYS A 179 44.71 9.58 -20.76
N GLY A 180 44.77 10.42 -19.73
CA GLY A 180 46.00 11.01 -19.22
C GLY A 180 47.00 10.02 -18.65
N SER A 181 48.21 10.54 -18.46
CA SER A 181 49.46 9.85 -18.13
C SER A 181 49.29 8.86 -16.98
N GLY A 182 49.06 7.59 -17.31
CA GLY A 182 49.09 6.48 -16.36
C GLY A 182 48.02 5.42 -16.56
N ALA A 183 47.05 5.62 -17.48
CA ALA A 183 45.92 4.70 -17.65
C ALA A 183 45.26 4.35 -16.31
N GLU A 184 45.23 5.31 -15.37
CA GLU A 184 44.95 5.04 -13.97
C GLU A 184 43.54 4.48 -13.77
N LEU A 185 42.57 5.04 -14.49
CA LEU A 185 41.19 4.53 -14.51
C LEU A 185 41.14 3.10 -15.07
N SER A 186 41.74 2.86 -16.24
CA SER A 186 41.79 1.53 -16.85
C SER A 186 42.48 0.51 -15.94
N ARG A 187 43.56 0.90 -15.25
CA ARG A 187 44.29 0.06 -14.29
C ARG A 187 43.45 -0.21 -13.04
N ARG A 188 42.75 0.80 -12.50
CA ARG A 188 41.81 0.64 -11.38
C ARG A 188 40.66 -0.31 -11.74
N VAL A 189 40.10 -0.17 -12.95
CA VAL A 189 39.06 -1.08 -13.47
C VAL A 189 39.60 -2.50 -13.62
N GLN A 190 40.78 -2.66 -14.22
CA GLN A 190 41.41 -3.98 -14.39
C GLN A 190 41.74 -4.63 -13.04
N ASN A 191 42.24 -3.87 -12.08
CA ASN A 191 42.52 -4.34 -10.71
C ASN A 191 41.24 -4.73 -9.97
N LEU A 192 40.15 -3.98 -10.14
CA LEU A 192 38.86 -4.34 -9.55
C LEU A 192 38.33 -5.63 -10.17
N LEU A 193 38.41 -5.78 -11.50
CA LEU A 193 38.02 -7.00 -12.19
C LEU A 193 38.85 -8.22 -11.75
N THR A 194 40.16 -8.06 -11.55
CA THR A 194 41.02 -9.16 -11.07
C THR A 194 40.68 -9.53 -9.63
N VAL A 195 40.50 -8.55 -8.73
CA VAL A 195 40.09 -8.79 -7.33
C VAL A 195 38.72 -9.47 -7.26
N SER A 196 37.72 -9.01 -8.01
CA SER A 196 36.39 -9.63 -8.03
C SER A 196 36.42 -11.08 -8.53
N ARG A 197 37.24 -11.36 -9.57
CA ARG A 197 37.42 -12.74 -10.07
C ARG A 197 38.15 -13.63 -9.06
N VAL A 198 39.16 -13.10 -8.37
CA VAL A 198 39.88 -13.85 -7.32
C VAL A 198 38.97 -14.14 -6.13
N GLN A 199 38.13 -13.18 -5.69
CA GLN A 199 37.15 -13.41 -4.65
C GLN A 199 36.09 -14.44 -5.06
N ALA A 200 35.58 -14.36 -6.29
CA ALA A 200 34.63 -15.35 -6.81
C ALA A 200 35.25 -16.76 -6.90
N ASN A 201 36.51 -16.88 -7.34
CA ASN A 201 37.21 -18.17 -7.44
C ASN A 201 37.66 -18.72 -6.08
N ALA A 202 37.99 -17.86 -5.10
CA ALA A 202 38.27 -18.28 -3.72
C ALA A 202 37.03 -18.88 -3.05
N ILE A 203 35.83 -18.41 -3.42
CA ILE A 203 34.54 -18.96 -2.98
C ILE A 203 34.18 -20.23 -3.77
N GLY A 204 34.64 -20.36 -5.03
CA GLY A 204 34.30 -21.48 -5.92
C GLY A 204 35.19 -22.73 -5.82
N SER A 205 36.36 -22.66 -5.17
CA SER A 205 37.30 -23.79 -5.08
C SER A 205 37.02 -24.68 -3.86
N GLY A 206 35.93 -25.47 -3.91
CA GLY A 206 35.89 -26.84 -3.38
C GLY A 206 35.99 -27.09 -1.88
N GLY A 207 35.95 -26.07 -1.02
CA GLY A 207 35.89 -26.24 0.43
C GLY A 207 34.55 -25.77 0.97
N SER A 208 33.64 -26.71 1.26
CA SER A 208 32.53 -26.50 2.20
C SER A 208 33.09 -26.27 3.61
N VAL A 209 33.82 -25.18 3.80
CA VAL A 209 34.02 -24.60 5.13
C VAL A 209 32.76 -23.80 5.35
N TYR A 210 31.85 -24.39 6.12
CA TYR A 210 30.76 -23.71 6.79
C TYR A 210 31.15 -22.25 7.04
N LEU A 211 30.46 -21.30 6.41
CA LEU A 211 30.41 -19.93 6.88
C LEU A 211 30.20 -20.01 8.41
N PRO A 212 31.10 -19.47 9.25
CA PRO A 212 30.86 -19.33 10.68
C PRO A 212 29.73 -18.31 10.84
N GLY A 213 28.49 -18.78 10.72
CA GLY A 213 27.32 -17.91 10.51
C GLY A 213 26.13 -18.60 9.87
N SER A 214 26.25 -19.85 9.37
CA SER A 214 25.10 -20.67 8.98
C SER A 214 24.42 -21.30 10.20
N THR A 215 24.18 -20.53 11.27
CA THR A 215 23.14 -20.89 12.23
C THR A 215 21.81 -20.72 11.50
N LYS A 216 20.87 -21.65 11.71
CA LYS A 216 19.49 -21.50 11.22
C LYS A 216 18.96 -20.16 11.74
N ILE A 217 18.93 -19.14 10.89
CA ILE A 217 18.31 -17.87 11.22
C ILE A 217 16.86 -18.19 11.56
N GLN A 218 16.43 -17.84 12.76
CA GLN A 218 15.07 -18.11 13.19
C GLN A 218 14.10 -17.36 12.27
N GLU A 219 13.15 -18.08 11.69
CA GLU A 219 12.14 -17.55 10.76
C GLU A 219 11.41 -16.33 11.34
N GLN A 220 11.14 -16.34 12.65
CA GLN A 220 10.52 -15.23 13.38
C GLN A 220 11.41 -13.99 13.40
N SER A 221 12.71 -14.13 13.67
CA SER A 221 13.66 -13.01 13.63
C SER A 221 13.79 -12.43 12.21
N LEU A 222 13.64 -13.27 11.18
CA LEU A 222 13.64 -12.83 9.78
C LEU A 222 12.36 -12.06 9.43
N ALA A 223 11.20 -12.52 9.88
CA ALA A 223 9.93 -11.81 9.73
C ALA A 223 9.95 -10.45 10.44
N ASP A 224 10.45 -10.39 11.67
CA ASP A 224 10.59 -9.14 12.43
C ASP A 224 11.54 -8.17 11.72
N MET A 225 12.68 -8.65 11.21
CA MET A 225 13.59 -7.84 10.41
C MET A 225 12.94 -7.34 9.12
N GLN A 226 12.16 -8.17 8.44
CA GLN A 226 11.43 -7.78 7.23
C GLN A 226 10.40 -6.68 7.54
N GLU A 227 9.67 -6.78 8.65
CA GLU A 227 8.72 -5.77 9.09
C GLU A 227 9.41 -4.43 9.40
N VAL A 228 10.52 -4.46 10.14
CA VAL A 228 11.31 -3.26 10.45
C VAL A 228 11.86 -2.63 9.17
N LEU A 229 12.40 -3.43 8.25
CA LEU A 229 12.91 -2.94 6.96
C LEU A 229 11.79 -2.35 6.10
N GLN A 230 10.60 -2.94 6.12
CA GLN A 230 9.44 -2.39 5.42
C GLN A 230 9.04 -1.03 6.00
N LYS A 231 8.92 -0.92 7.33
CA LYS A 231 8.64 0.34 8.03
C LYS A 231 9.67 1.42 7.70
N GLN A 232 10.96 1.07 7.71
CA GLN A 232 12.04 2.00 7.35
C GLN A 232 11.97 2.42 5.88
N THR A 233 11.71 1.49 4.96
CA THR A 233 11.56 1.79 3.54
C THR A 233 10.40 2.73 3.28
N GLU A 234 9.26 2.52 3.96
CA GLU A 234 8.11 3.41 3.89
C GLU A 234 8.40 4.79 4.50
N ALA A 235 9.12 4.86 5.63
CA ALA A 235 9.52 6.12 6.24
C ALA A 235 10.46 6.92 5.32
N ILE A 236 11.45 6.25 4.71
CA ILE A 236 12.36 6.87 3.73
C ILE A 236 11.59 7.36 2.51
N ALA A 237 10.62 6.58 2.00
CA ALA A 237 9.79 7.01 0.88
C ALA A 237 8.97 8.26 1.23
N ARG A 238 8.38 8.33 2.43
CA ARG A 238 7.66 9.50 2.93
C ARG A 238 8.58 10.72 3.05
N LEU A 239 9.75 10.58 3.65
CA LEU A 239 10.76 11.64 3.72
C LEU A 239 11.17 12.12 2.33
N GLY A 240 11.38 11.21 1.38
CA GLY A 240 11.67 11.54 -0.01
C GLY A 240 10.56 12.35 -0.69
N CYS A 241 9.29 12.03 -0.41
CA CYS A 241 8.15 12.81 -0.91
C CYS A 241 8.10 14.21 -0.30
N VAL A 242 8.33 14.33 1.01
CA VAL A 242 8.39 15.63 1.70
C VAL A 242 9.52 16.47 1.13
N LEU A 243 10.74 15.93 1.03
CA LEU A 243 11.89 16.64 0.47
C LEU A 243 11.66 17.09 -0.97
N LYS A 244 11.04 16.26 -1.82
CA LYS A 244 10.70 16.67 -3.19
C LYS A 244 9.70 17.82 -3.22
N ARG A 245 8.72 17.82 -2.31
CA ARG A 245 7.77 18.93 -2.17
C ARG A 245 8.49 20.18 -1.67
N ASP A 246 9.36 20.05 -0.68
CA ASP A 246 10.08 21.17 -0.09
C ASP A 246 11.09 21.77 -1.07
N ILE A 247 11.79 20.97 -1.88
CA ILE A 247 12.62 21.44 -3.00
C ILE A 247 11.78 22.25 -3.98
N ARG A 248 10.60 21.74 -4.38
CA ARG A 248 9.71 22.48 -5.28
C ARG A 248 9.22 23.78 -4.65
N ASN A 249 8.88 23.78 -3.36
CA ASN A 249 8.46 24.99 -2.66
C ASN A 249 9.61 26.00 -2.57
N MET A 250 10.84 25.55 -2.35
CA MET A 250 12.02 26.42 -2.40
C MET A 250 12.22 26.97 -3.81
N GLU A 251 12.11 26.16 -4.87
CA GLU A 251 12.19 26.63 -6.25
C GLU A 251 11.14 27.73 -6.53
N ILE A 252 9.90 27.55 -6.05
CA ILE A 252 8.83 28.56 -6.19
C ILE A 252 9.16 29.85 -5.44
N MET A 253 9.57 29.77 -4.17
CA MET A 253 9.94 30.97 -3.39
C MET A 253 11.11 31.71 -4.01
N MET A 254 12.13 30.98 -4.50
CA MET A 254 13.27 31.59 -5.17
C MET A 254 12.86 32.25 -6.49
N SER A 255 11.94 31.66 -7.26
CA SER A 255 11.42 32.32 -8.47
C SER A 255 10.57 33.57 -8.16
N GLU A 256 9.73 33.53 -7.12
CA GLU A 256 8.91 34.68 -6.69
C GLU A 256 9.78 35.85 -6.19
N ASP A 257 10.83 35.57 -5.41
CA ASP A 257 11.80 36.58 -4.97
C ASP A 257 12.56 37.23 -6.15
N THR A 258 12.73 36.50 -7.26
CA THR A 258 13.38 37.01 -8.47
C THR A 258 12.43 37.91 -9.28
N GLU A 259 11.15 37.52 -9.41
CA GLU A 259 10.11 38.33 -10.08
C GLU A 259 9.83 39.64 -9.31
N MET A 260 9.76 39.57 -7.98
CA MET A 260 9.58 40.76 -7.13
C MET A 260 10.78 41.72 -7.18
N ALA A 261 11.98 41.22 -7.45
CA ALA A 261 13.15 42.07 -7.68
C ALA A 261 13.11 42.75 -9.05
N GLU A 262 12.65 42.07 -10.11
CA GLU A 262 12.53 42.65 -11.46
C GLU A 262 11.40 43.69 -11.57
N ASP A 263 10.30 43.53 -10.83
CA ASP A 263 9.20 44.50 -10.76
C ASP A 263 9.52 45.76 -9.93
N VAL A 264 10.49 45.70 -9.01
CA VAL A 264 10.96 46.87 -8.23
C VAL A 264 11.96 47.73 -9.01
N TYR A 265 12.54 47.20 -10.09
CA TYR A 265 13.50 47.90 -10.97
C TYR A 265 12.93 48.24 -12.35
N SER A 266 11.62 48.08 -12.57
CA SER A 266 10.88 48.57 -13.75
C SER A 266 10.02 49.80 -13.40
#